data_AF-A0A7L9CDT3-F1
#
_entry.id   AF-A0A7L9CDT3-F1
#
_cell.length_a   1.000
_cell.length_b   1.000
_cell.length_c   1.000
_cell.angle_alpha   90.00
_cell.angle_beta   90.00
_cell.angle_gamma   90.00
#
_symmetry.space_group_name_H-M   'P 1'
#
loop_
_entity.id
_entity.type
_entity.pdbx_description
1 polymer ?
#
loop_
_entity_poly.entity_id
_entity_poly.type
_entity_poly.pdbx_seq_one_letter_code
_entity_poly.pdbx_strand_id
1 'polypeptide(L)' 'MCGCCGAVHRSHYDKKEQQTRDLSCGDARIYLEAEVRRVKCKKCGTVKREKLPWRRILFTRSDLPTM' A
#
# COMPACT_ATOMS: atom_id res chain seq x y z
N MET A 1 2.65 -7.62 -3.94
CA MET A 1 3.62 -6.86 -4.77
C MET A 1 4.15 -5.67 -4.02
N CYS A 2 5.44 -5.35 -4.13
CA CYS A 2 6.01 -4.13 -3.55
C CYS A 2 5.38 -2.88 -4.18
N GLY A 3 4.85 -1.98 -3.36
CA GLY A 3 4.25 -0.74 -3.82
C GLY A 3 5.22 0.21 -4.56
N CYS A 4 6.50 0.18 -4.20
CA CYS A 4 7.51 1.10 -4.73
C CYS A 4 8.15 0.60 -6.04
N CYS A 5 8.67 -0.62 -6.06
CA CYS A 5 9.42 -1.16 -7.21
C CYS A 5 8.65 -2.18 -8.05
N GLY A 6 7.42 -2.54 -7.68
CA GLY A 6 6.60 -3.51 -8.40
C GLY A 6 7.01 -4.99 -8.23
N ALA A 7 8.08 -5.29 -7.48
CA ALA A 7 8.54 -6.65 -7.29
C ALA A 7 7.45 -7.57 -6.68
N VAL A 8 7.23 -8.73 -7.30
CA VAL A 8 6.31 -9.75 -6.80
C VAL A 8 7.02 -10.57 -5.72
N HIS A 9 6.39 -10.66 -4.56
CA HIS A 9 6.87 -11.48 -3.45
C HIS A 9 5.80 -12.52 -3.12
N ARG A 10 6.22 -13.76 -2.84
CA ARG A 10 5.31 -14.87 -2.48
C ARG A 10 4.86 -14.83 -1.02
N SER A 11 5.61 -14.16 -0.16
CA SER A 11 5.30 -13.97 1.26
C SER A 11 5.10 -12.49 1.59
N HIS A 12 4.21 -12.24 2.55
CA HIS A 12 4.04 -10.93 3.19
C HIS A 12 4.76 -10.93 4.54
N TYR A 13 5.15 -9.75 5.01
CA TYR A 13 5.80 -9.56 6.31
C TYR A 13 4.76 -9.53 7.41
N ASP A 14 3.81 -8.60 7.30
CA ASP A 14 2.64 -8.45 8.16
C ASP A 14 1.42 -8.09 7.31
N LYS A 15 0.25 -8.30 7.91
CA LYS A 15 -1.04 -7.89 7.37
C LYS A 15 -1.75 -7.05 8.44
N LYS A 16 -2.38 -5.96 8.02
CA LYS A 16 -3.10 -5.06 8.92
C LYS A 16 -4.41 -4.65 8.28
N GLU A 17 -5.49 -4.74 9.03
CA GLU A 17 -6.78 -4.17 8.64
C GLU A 17 -6.70 -2.64 8.66
N GLN A 18 -7.07 -2.03 7.55
CA GLN A 18 -7.07 -0.59 7.41
C GLN A 18 -8.41 -0.13 6.82
N GLN A 19 -9.07 0.76 7.56
CA GLN A 19 -10.16 1.56 7.03
C GLN A 19 -9.60 2.62 6.09
N THR A 20 -10.13 2.66 4.87
CA THR A 20 -9.86 3.69 3.88
C THR A 20 -11.17 4.41 3.57
N ARG A 21 -11.13 5.74 3.65
CA ARG A 21 -12.26 6.58 3.26
C ARG A 21 -12.36 6.61 1.75
N ASP A 22 -13.56 6.37 1.22
CA ASP A 22 -13.80 6.46 -0.21
C ASP A 22 -13.76 7.92 -0.70
N LEU A 23 -13.37 8.11 -1.97
CA LEU A 23 -13.34 9.43 -2.61
C LEU A 23 -14.77 9.88 -2.91
N SER A 24 -15.36 10.60 -1.94
CA SER A 24 -16.56 11.42 -2.05
C SER A 24 -17.81 10.71 -2.56
N CYS A 25 -18.45 9.91 -1.70
CA CYS A 25 -19.86 9.50 -1.88
C CYS A 25 -20.81 10.59 -1.30
N GLY A 26 -20.73 11.82 -1.80
CA GLY A 26 -21.54 12.94 -1.29
C GLY A 26 -21.39 13.15 0.23
N ASP A 27 -22.52 13.27 0.96
CA ASP A 27 -22.57 13.39 2.43
C ASP A 27 -22.42 12.05 3.18
N ALA A 28 -22.43 10.91 2.47
CA ALA A 28 -22.31 9.60 3.08
C ALA A 28 -20.86 9.32 3.47
N ARG A 29 -20.64 9.06 4.78
CA ARG A 29 -19.34 8.66 5.32
C ARG A 29 -19.16 7.15 5.17
N ILE A 30 -18.86 6.69 3.96
CA ILE A 30 -18.58 5.28 3.67
C ILE A 30 -17.09 4.99 3.94
N TYR A 31 -16.82 4.01 4.79
CA TYR A 31 -15.49 3.50 5.08
C TYR A 31 -15.35 2.11 4.47
N LEU A 32 -14.27 1.89 3.71
CA LEU A 32 -13.92 0.57 3.19
C LEU A 32 -12.87 -0.06 4.12
N GLU A 33 -13.22 -1.16 4.77
CA GLU A 33 -12.27 -1.98 5.50
C GLU A 33 -11.55 -2.92 4.53
N ALA A 34 -10.21 -2.88 4.54
CA ALA A 34 -9.43 -3.80 3.74
C ALA A 34 -8.18 -4.27 4.48
N GLU A 35 -7.82 -5.54 4.25
CA GLU A 35 -6.54 -6.08 4.68
C GLU A 35 -5.42 -5.52 3.80
N VAL A 36 -4.59 -4.64 4.38
CA VAL A 36 -3.40 -4.11 3.72
C VAL A 36 -2.20 -4.95 4.12
N ARG A 37 -1.67 -5.68 3.13
CA ARG A 37 -0.45 -6.46 3.28
C ARG A 37 0.78 -5.58 3.11
N ARG A 38 1.85 -5.88 3.84
CA ARG A 38 3.17 -5.29 3.62
C ARG A 38 4.16 -6.37 3.27
N VAL A 39 5.11 -6.04 2.42
CA VAL A 39 6.15 -6.94 1.94
C VAL A 39 7.51 -6.38 2.34
N LYS A 40 8.37 -7.24 2.89
CA LYS A 40 9.79 -6.93 3.03
C LYS A 40 10.45 -7.08 1.67
N CYS A 41 10.57 -5.98 0.94
CA CYS A 41 11.09 -6.02 -0.41
C CYS A 41 12.61 -6.17 -0.38
N LYS A 42 13.14 -7.30 -0.87
CA LYS A 42 14.59 -7.51 -1.00
C LYS A 42 15.27 -6.48 -1.91
N LYS A 43 14.56 -5.95 -2.91
CA LYS A 43 15.08 -4.95 -3.87
C LYS A 43 15.13 -3.54 -3.28
N CYS A 44 14.18 -3.17 -2.43
CA CYS A 44 14.14 -1.85 -1.77
C CYS A 44 14.78 -1.85 -0.37
N GLY A 45 15.19 -3.00 0.15
CA GLY A 45 15.76 -3.17 1.49
C GLY A 45 14.79 -2.90 2.65
N THR A 46 13.55 -2.50 2.38
CA THR A 46 12.61 -1.95 3.36
C THR A 46 11.24 -2.64 3.30
N VAL A 47 10.48 -2.52 4.39
CA VAL A 47 9.11 -3.06 4.47
C VAL A 47 8.14 -2.03 3.88
N LYS A 48 7.58 -2.35 2.72
CA LYS A 48 6.66 -1.47 1.98
C LYS A 48 5.25 -2.08 1.94
N ARG A 49 4.23 -1.23 1.88
CA ARG A 49 2.85 -1.67 1.64
C ARG A 49 2.67 -2.21 0.23
N GLU A 50 1.75 -3.14 0.06
CA GLU A 50 1.35 -3.58 -1.27
C GLU A 50 0.58 -2.49 -2.01
N LYS A 51 0.72 -2.46 -3.34
CA LYS A 51 -0.08 -1.59 -4.20
C LYS A 51 -1.47 -2.19 -4.34
N LEU A 52 -2.46 -1.55 -3.70
CA LEU A 52 -3.86 -1.87 -3.91
C LEU A 52 -4.39 -0.97 -5.04
N PRO A 53 -4.80 -1.52 -6.19
CA PRO A 53 -5.11 -0.72 -7.38
C PRO A 53 -6.32 0.21 -7.19
N TRP A 54 -7.28 -0.20 -6.37
CA TRP A 54 -8.47 0.59 -6.01
C TRP A 54 -8.17 1.67 -4.95
N ARG A 55 -7.03 1.58 -4.24
CA ARG A 55 -6.60 2.58 -3.27
C ARG A 55 -5.64 3.53 -3.96
N ARG A 56 -6.02 4.80 -4.11
CA ARG A 56 -5.13 5.84 -4.64
C ARG A 56 -4.01 6.15 -3.65
N ILE A 57 -2.97 5.32 -3.65
CA ILE A 57 -1.72 5.59 -2.95
C ILE A 57 -0.92 6.52 -3.85
N LEU A 58 -0.88 7.80 -3.50
CA LEU A 58 0.17 8.69 -4.02
C LEU A 58 1.47 8.19 -3.40
N PHE A 59 2.27 7.46 -4.18
CA PHE A 59 3.67 7.22 -3.82
C PHE A 59 4.38 8.56 -3.93
N THR A 60 4.54 9.25 -2.80
CA THR A 60 5.28 10.51 -2.75
C THR A 60 6.75 10.24 -3.07
N ARG A 61 7.39 11.17 -3.77
CA ARG A 61 8.79 11.12 -4.22
C ARG A 61 9.81 10.85 -3.08
N SER A 62 9.39 11.00 -1.82
CA SER A 62 10.14 10.73 -0.59
C SER A 62 10.37 9.25 -0.26
N ASP A 63 9.74 8.30 -0.97
CA ASP A 63 9.95 6.85 -0.79
C ASP A 63 11.01 6.23 -1.70
N LEU A 64 11.59 7.01 -2.62
CA LEU A 64 12.70 6.58 -3.47
C LEU A 64 13.97 6.41 -2.62
N PRO A 65 14.71 5.29 -2.73
CA PRO A 65 16.05 5.24 -2.19
C PRO A 65 16.86 6.35 -2.86
N THR A 66 17.35 7.30 -2.07
CA THR A 66 18.35 8.28 -2.51
C THR A 66 19.48 7.49 -3.17
N MET A 67 19.76 7.78 -4.44
CA MET A 67 20.97 7.28 -5.10
C MET A 67 22.21 7.79 -4.37
#